data_AF-A0A1Y3PLN0-F1
#
_entry.id   AF-A0A1Y3PLN0-F1
#
_cell.length_a   1.000
_cell.length_b   1.000
_cell.length_c   1.000
_cell.angle_alpha   90.00
_cell.angle_beta   90.00
_cell.angle_gamma   90.00
#
_symmetry.space_group_name_H-M   'P 1'
#
loop_
_entity.id
_entity.type
_entity.pdbx_description
1 polymer ?
#
loop_
_entity_poly.entity_id
_entity_poly.type
_entity_poly.pdbx_seq_one_letter_code
_entity_poly.pdbx_strand_id
1 'polypeptide(L)'
;MMDTTNAQAQSHSPVRDAATVLLVRPDGGSGFQVYAMRRSPKLRSFAGVWAFPGGSVDEQDRVPKWRILLAPFDERQATEQTVYRERTMPAIETRDFRKRLGPWIEKRIGTKIPDDPIPDSSLDPATNLASWVTAIRELFEETGTLLVEGNLPDPMLLREIRQKVMSGEIRFGDFLEEHGLRPVPEMLRYMGRLLTPSTEKRRFDTRFFLARLPEGQEVDNMQGLTGEAVEDGWFRPQEILENRDGRFPIIPPTRYALEIIAAYRTLDELWEAFCPSTTSL
;
A
#
# COMPACT_ATOMS: atom_id res chain seq x y z
N MET A 1 -2.49 -45.98 29.39
CA MET A 1 -2.77 -44.59 29.81
C MET A 1 -2.30 -43.70 28.69
N MET A 2 -3.24 -43.03 28.02
CA MET A 2 -2.98 -42.07 26.95
C MET A 2 -2.55 -40.76 27.60
N ASP A 3 -1.43 -40.18 27.16
CA ASP A 3 -1.07 -38.79 27.44
C ASP A 3 -1.10 -38.03 26.11
N THR A 4 -2.26 -37.44 25.86
CA THR A 4 -2.47 -36.42 24.83
C THR A 4 -1.95 -35.10 25.36
N THR A 5 -0.73 -34.71 24.97
CA THR A 5 -0.23 -33.36 25.18
C THR A 5 -1.04 -32.40 24.32
N ASN A 6 -1.93 -31.68 25.00
CA ASN A 6 -2.79 -30.65 24.48
C ASN A 6 -1.92 -29.45 24.04
N ALA A 7 -1.55 -29.40 22.76
CA ALA A 7 -0.97 -28.21 22.16
C ALA A 7 -2.06 -27.14 22.10
N GLN A 8 -2.05 -26.21 23.06
CA GLN A 8 -2.88 -25.01 23.03
C GLN A 8 -2.55 -24.23 21.75
N ALA A 9 -3.37 -24.39 20.72
CA ALA A 9 -3.38 -23.47 19.58
C ALA A 9 -3.75 -22.08 20.12
N GLN A 10 -2.76 -21.21 20.27
CA GLN A 10 -2.98 -19.82 20.62
C GLN A 10 -3.86 -19.19 19.53
N SER A 11 -5.11 -18.88 19.87
CA SER A 11 -6.06 -18.25 18.97
C SER A 11 -5.66 -16.78 18.76
N HIS A 12 -4.84 -16.54 17.74
CA HIS A 12 -4.48 -15.19 17.34
C HIS A 12 -5.68 -14.47 16.70
N SER A 13 -5.71 -13.14 16.82
CA SER A 13 -6.70 -12.33 16.08
C SER A 13 -6.54 -12.56 14.56
N PRO A 14 -7.65 -12.64 13.79
CA PRO A 14 -7.58 -12.87 12.36
C PRO A 14 -6.79 -11.76 11.66
N VAL A 15 -5.91 -12.17 10.76
CA VAL A 15 -5.09 -11.28 9.93
C VAL A 15 -5.92 -10.83 8.74
N ARG A 16 -5.96 -9.52 8.49
CA ARG A 16 -6.63 -8.94 7.33
C ARG A 16 -5.60 -8.54 6.28
N ASP A 17 -5.83 -8.90 5.03
CA ASP A 17 -5.02 -8.39 3.93
C ASP A 17 -5.28 -6.89 3.74
N ALA A 18 -4.21 -6.15 3.44
CA ALA A 18 -4.26 -4.73 3.15
C ALA A 18 -3.24 -4.35 2.08
N ALA A 19 -3.48 -3.21 1.42
CA ALA A 19 -2.53 -2.63 0.49
C ALA A 19 -2.30 -1.15 0.80
N THR A 20 -1.10 -0.66 0.51
CA THR A 20 -0.70 0.73 0.72
C THR A 20 0.13 1.21 -0.46
N VAL A 21 -0.15 2.41 -0.97
CA VAL A 21 0.54 3.00 -2.12
C VAL A 21 1.33 4.22 -1.71
N LEU A 22 2.64 4.19 -1.92
CA LEU A 22 3.51 5.36 -1.88
C LEU A 22 3.41 6.05 -3.25
N LEU A 23 2.53 7.04 -3.35
CA LEU A 23 2.42 7.88 -4.54
C LEU A 23 3.55 8.92 -4.52
N VAL A 24 4.39 8.94 -5.55
CA VAL A 24 5.58 9.80 -5.64
C VAL A 24 5.57 10.69 -6.89
N ARG A 25 6.21 11.86 -6.78
CA ARG A 25 6.41 12.80 -7.89
C ARG A 25 7.76 13.52 -7.78
N PRO A 26 8.30 14.10 -8.88
CA PRO A 26 9.48 14.96 -8.81
C PRO A 26 9.25 16.17 -7.88
N ASP A 27 10.29 16.62 -7.18
CA ASP A 27 10.21 17.77 -6.27
C ASP A 27 10.54 19.12 -6.93
N GLY A 28 10.64 19.15 -8.27
CA GLY A 28 11.11 20.29 -9.06
C GLY A 28 12.63 20.44 -9.12
N GLY A 29 13.38 19.64 -8.35
CA GLY A 29 14.83 19.49 -8.44
C GLY A 29 15.22 18.08 -8.91
N SER A 30 16.30 17.54 -8.37
CA SER A 30 16.73 16.16 -8.64
C SER A 30 16.06 15.12 -7.73
N GLY A 31 15.29 15.57 -6.74
CA GLY A 31 14.68 14.73 -5.71
C GLY A 31 13.25 14.34 -6.05
N PHE A 32 12.53 13.88 -5.03
CA PHE A 32 11.13 13.54 -5.15
C PHE A 32 10.37 13.78 -3.84
N GLN A 33 9.06 13.90 -3.98
CA GLN A 33 8.11 13.97 -2.87
C GLN A 33 7.25 12.72 -2.87
N VAL A 34 6.75 12.36 -1.68
CA VAL A 34 5.72 11.34 -1.48
C VAL A 34 4.47 12.01 -0.94
N TYR A 35 3.31 11.59 -1.44
CA TYR A 35 2.02 12.06 -0.94
C TYR A 35 1.69 11.32 0.36
N ALA A 36 1.35 12.07 1.40
CA ALA A 36 0.96 11.52 2.69
C ALA A 36 -0.23 12.30 3.25
N MET A 37 -1.01 11.64 4.10
CA MET A 37 -2.15 12.26 4.77
C MET A 37 -2.22 11.93 6.25
N ARG A 38 -2.70 12.91 7.01
CA ARG A 38 -2.94 12.79 8.44
C ARG A 38 -4.35 12.26 8.67
N ARG A 39 -4.41 11.04 9.20
CA ARG A 39 -5.65 10.37 9.57
C ARG A 39 -6.41 11.18 10.62
N SER A 40 -7.72 11.17 10.53
CA SER A 40 -8.60 11.89 11.46
C SER A 40 -8.42 11.39 12.89
N PRO A 41 -8.33 12.30 13.87
CA PRO A 41 -8.20 11.93 15.27
C PRO A 41 -9.44 11.21 15.82
N LYS A 42 -10.56 11.20 15.06
CA LYS A 42 -11.81 10.53 15.42
C LYS A 42 -11.84 9.05 15.04
N LEU A 43 -10.86 8.57 14.27
CA LEU A 43 -10.83 7.17 13.83
C LEU A 43 -10.48 6.23 14.98
N ARG A 44 -11.03 5.00 14.93
CA ARG A 44 -10.82 3.98 15.98
C ARG A 44 -9.42 3.33 15.92
N SER A 45 -8.69 3.51 14.83
CA SER A 45 -7.36 2.92 14.63
C SER A 45 -6.45 3.89 13.92
N PHE A 46 -5.20 3.96 14.41
CA PHE A 46 -4.16 4.83 13.87
C PHE A 46 -4.66 6.28 13.73
N ALA A 47 -5.31 6.79 14.77
CA ALA A 47 -5.89 8.12 14.78
C ALA A 47 -4.79 9.19 14.84
N GLY A 48 -4.90 10.25 14.04
CA GLY A 48 -4.00 11.41 14.08
C GLY A 48 -2.61 11.18 13.49
N VAL A 49 -2.27 9.96 13.04
CA VAL A 49 -0.97 9.65 12.44
C VAL A 49 -0.96 9.94 10.95
N TRP A 50 0.21 10.26 10.42
CA TRP A 50 0.44 10.33 8.98
C TRP A 50 0.62 8.93 8.40
N ALA A 51 -0.02 8.70 7.27
CA ALA A 51 0.03 7.46 6.51
C ALA A 51 -0.02 7.76 5.01
N PHE A 52 0.16 6.73 4.21
CA PHE A 52 -0.02 6.77 2.76
C PHE A 52 -1.42 6.25 2.40
N PRO A 53 -1.93 6.54 1.19
CA PRO A 53 -3.14 5.93 0.65
C PRO A 53 -3.14 4.41 0.83
N GLY A 54 -4.21 3.85 1.37
CA GLY A 54 -4.30 2.41 1.55
C GLY A 54 -5.35 1.95 2.56
N GLY A 55 -5.81 0.72 2.35
CA GLY A 55 -6.88 0.12 3.13
C GLY A 55 -6.86 -1.39 3.07
N SER A 56 -7.93 -1.99 3.60
CA SER A 56 -8.09 -3.44 3.63
C SER A 56 -8.57 -3.95 2.27
N VAL A 57 -8.17 -5.17 1.91
CA VAL A 57 -8.71 -5.83 0.71
C VAL A 57 -10.19 -6.11 0.92
N ASP A 58 -11.05 -5.52 0.09
CA ASP A 58 -12.50 -5.66 0.13
C ASP A 58 -12.99 -6.86 -0.69
N GLU A 59 -14.25 -7.26 -0.52
CA GLU A 59 -14.86 -8.31 -1.34
C GLU A 59 -14.93 -7.91 -2.82
N GLN A 60 -15.13 -6.61 -3.11
CA GLN A 60 -15.12 -6.12 -4.49
C GLN A 60 -13.76 -6.30 -5.19
N ASP A 61 -12.67 -6.45 -4.42
CA ASP A 61 -11.32 -6.65 -4.96
C ASP A 61 -11.06 -8.12 -5.36
N ARG A 62 -11.93 -9.03 -4.92
CA ARG A 62 -11.80 -10.48 -5.15
C ARG A 62 -12.68 -11.01 -6.28
N VAL A 63 -13.56 -10.16 -6.83
CA VAL A 63 -14.54 -10.61 -7.83
C VAL A 63 -13.87 -11.03 -9.15
N PRO A 64 -14.40 -12.03 -9.87
CA PRO A 64 -13.78 -12.53 -11.09
C PRO A 64 -13.59 -11.51 -12.21
N LYS A 65 -14.35 -10.40 -12.21
CA LYS A 65 -14.26 -9.34 -13.23
C LYS A 65 -12.84 -8.78 -13.35
N TRP A 66 -12.08 -8.74 -12.26
CA TRP A 66 -10.72 -8.19 -12.28
C TRP A 66 -9.77 -8.94 -13.22
N ARG A 67 -10.03 -10.23 -13.49
CA ARG A 67 -9.27 -10.99 -14.50
C ARG A 67 -9.47 -10.45 -15.92
N ILE A 68 -10.61 -9.82 -16.19
CA ILE A 68 -10.94 -9.23 -17.49
C ILE A 68 -10.37 -7.81 -17.54
N LEU A 69 -10.62 -7.01 -16.51
CA LEU A 69 -10.18 -5.60 -16.47
C LEU A 69 -8.66 -5.45 -16.46
N LEU A 70 -7.93 -6.36 -15.81
CA LEU A 70 -6.47 -6.30 -15.71
C LEU A 70 -5.76 -7.01 -16.86
N ALA A 71 -6.47 -7.73 -17.73
CA ALA A 71 -5.85 -8.52 -18.79
C ALA A 71 -4.87 -7.67 -19.65
N PRO A 72 -3.69 -8.20 -19.99
CA PRO A 72 -3.25 -9.59 -19.78
C PRO A 72 -2.74 -9.90 -18.36
N PHE A 73 -2.63 -8.92 -17.46
CA PHE A 73 -2.18 -9.12 -16.09
C PHE A 73 -3.14 -10.01 -15.29
N ASP A 74 -2.62 -11.09 -14.72
CA ASP A 74 -3.37 -12.11 -14.00
C ASP A 74 -2.78 -12.42 -12.61
N GLU A 75 -3.38 -13.39 -11.91
CA GLU A 75 -2.91 -13.83 -10.59
C GLU A 75 -1.48 -14.39 -10.62
N ARG A 76 -1.07 -15.00 -11.74
CA ARG A 76 0.27 -15.54 -11.90
C ARG A 76 1.27 -14.39 -11.94
N GLN A 77 1.03 -13.36 -12.76
CA GLN A 77 1.90 -12.19 -12.83
C GLN A 77 1.95 -11.43 -11.50
N ALA A 78 0.79 -11.25 -10.84
CA ALA A 78 0.74 -10.65 -9.51
C ALA A 78 1.58 -11.44 -8.48
N THR A 79 1.48 -12.77 -8.52
CA THR A 79 2.22 -13.66 -7.62
C THR A 79 3.71 -13.66 -7.92
N GLU A 80 4.10 -13.75 -9.19
CA GLU A 80 5.51 -13.73 -9.60
C GLU A 80 6.19 -12.44 -9.14
N GLN A 81 5.56 -11.29 -9.36
CA GLN A 81 6.12 -10.00 -8.92
C GLN A 81 6.19 -9.87 -7.39
N THR A 82 5.24 -10.47 -6.67
CA THR A 82 5.21 -10.47 -5.20
C THR A 82 6.28 -11.40 -4.62
N VAL A 83 6.26 -12.67 -5.05
CA VAL A 83 7.11 -13.75 -4.53
C VAL A 83 8.56 -13.58 -4.94
N TYR A 84 8.84 -13.16 -6.19
CA TYR A 84 10.20 -12.88 -6.63
C TYR A 84 10.83 -11.86 -5.68
N ARG A 85 10.15 -10.74 -5.47
CA ARG A 85 10.61 -9.64 -4.63
C ARG A 85 10.91 -10.08 -3.19
N GLU A 86 9.99 -10.83 -2.59
CA GLU A 86 10.13 -11.34 -1.22
C GLU A 86 11.32 -12.29 -1.06
N ARG A 87 11.70 -12.99 -2.13
CA ARG A 87 12.81 -13.95 -2.13
C ARG A 87 14.16 -13.33 -2.53
N THR A 88 14.18 -12.31 -3.39
CA THR A 88 15.42 -11.85 -4.06
C THR A 88 15.89 -10.46 -3.63
N MET A 89 15.01 -9.62 -3.09
CA MET A 89 15.34 -8.29 -2.59
C MET A 89 14.98 -8.18 -1.12
N PRO A 90 15.53 -7.22 -0.36
CA PRO A 90 15.02 -6.92 0.95
C PRO A 90 13.61 -6.34 0.84
N ALA A 91 12.62 -7.23 0.71
CA ALA A 91 11.28 -6.98 1.19
C ALA A 91 11.37 -6.59 2.66
N ILE A 92 10.30 -5.95 3.09
CA ILE A 92 10.23 -5.29 4.37
C ILE A 92 10.60 -6.21 5.57
N GLU A 93 10.48 -7.53 5.36
CA GLU A 93 10.74 -8.58 6.33
C GLU A 93 11.99 -9.46 6.08
N THR A 94 12.86 -9.18 5.09
CA THR A 94 13.95 -10.15 4.85
C THR A 94 14.98 -10.19 5.98
N ARG A 95 15.56 -11.39 6.14
CA ARG A 95 16.61 -11.70 7.12
C ARG A 95 17.78 -10.72 7.08
N ASP A 96 18.14 -10.21 5.91
CA ASP A 96 19.23 -9.24 5.75
C ASP A 96 18.83 -7.81 6.13
N PHE A 97 17.57 -7.41 5.89
CA PHE A 97 17.04 -6.15 6.40
C PHE A 97 16.94 -6.19 7.93
N ARG A 98 16.33 -7.24 8.50
CA ARG A 98 16.21 -7.42 9.97
C ARG A 98 17.58 -7.42 10.64
N LYS A 99 18.60 -8.02 10.03
CA LYS A 99 19.97 -7.99 10.55
C LYS A 99 20.63 -6.61 10.48
N ARG A 100 20.43 -5.84 9.40
CA ARG A 100 21.13 -4.54 9.21
C ARG A 100 20.45 -3.37 9.91
N LEU A 101 19.11 -3.32 9.92
CA LEU A 101 18.35 -2.16 10.39
C LEU A 101 17.34 -2.48 11.50
N GLY A 102 16.97 -3.75 11.70
CA GLY A 102 16.03 -4.18 12.75
C GLY A 102 16.40 -3.67 14.15
N PRO A 103 17.60 -3.97 14.68
CA PRO A 103 18.01 -3.49 16.00
C PRO A 103 18.02 -1.96 16.16
N TRP A 104 18.31 -1.22 15.08
CA TRP A 104 18.32 0.25 15.10
C TRP A 104 16.89 0.82 15.11
N ILE A 105 15.98 0.26 14.29
CA ILE A 105 14.58 0.64 14.24
C ILE A 105 13.88 0.28 15.55
N GLU A 106 14.01 -0.98 16.01
CA GLU A 106 13.42 -1.49 17.26
C GLU A 106 13.83 -0.65 18.47
N LYS A 107 15.11 -0.24 18.55
CA LYS A 107 15.61 0.66 19.59
C LYS A 107 14.96 2.05 19.54
N ARG A 108 14.62 2.53 18.35
CA ARG A 108 14.00 3.87 18.13
C ARG A 108 12.49 3.86 18.32
N ILE A 109 11.81 2.74 18.04
CA ILE A 109 10.36 2.57 18.20
C ILE A 109 9.95 1.93 19.54
N GLY A 110 10.90 1.37 20.29
CA GLY A 110 10.67 0.77 21.61
C GLY A 110 9.89 -0.55 21.58
N THR A 111 9.68 -1.14 20.40
CA THR A 111 9.01 -2.44 20.22
C THR A 111 9.83 -3.32 19.28
N LYS A 112 9.82 -4.64 19.54
CA LYS A 112 10.41 -5.61 18.62
C LYS A 112 9.55 -5.76 17.37
N ILE A 113 10.19 -5.95 16.23
CA ILE A 113 9.51 -6.40 15.01
C ILE A 113 9.25 -7.90 15.20
N PRO A 114 7.99 -8.34 15.15
CA PRO A 114 7.65 -9.75 15.29
C PRO A 114 8.24 -10.57 14.16
N ASP A 115 8.70 -11.77 14.51
CA ASP A 115 9.10 -12.81 13.55
C ASP A 115 7.95 -13.80 13.36
N ASP A 116 6.72 -13.28 13.26
CA ASP A 116 5.54 -14.12 13.06
C ASP A 116 5.62 -14.78 11.67
N PRO A 117 5.27 -16.07 11.54
CA PRO A 117 5.23 -16.71 10.24
C PRO A 117 4.19 -16.03 9.36
N ILE A 118 4.60 -15.75 8.13
CA ILE A 118 3.74 -15.29 7.05
C ILE A 118 2.61 -16.33 6.85
N PRO A 119 1.31 -15.93 6.88
CA PRO A 119 0.21 -16.86 6.68
C PRO A 119 0.24 -17.52 5.29
N ASP A 120 -0.09 -18.80 5.18
CA ASP A 120 -0.13 -19.52 3.89
C ASP A 120 -1.08 -18.86 2.87
N SER A 121 -2.16 -18.23 3.32
CA SER A 121 -3.10 -17.47 2.47
C SER A 121 -2.43 -16.33 1.71
N SER A 122 -1.29 -15.84 2.18
CA SER A 122 -0.57 -14.78 1.49
C SER A 122 0.24 -15.27 0.28
N LEU A 123 0.37 -16.59 0.11
CA LEU A 123 0.89 -17.22 -1.10
C LEU A 123 -0.23 -17.58 -2.10
N ASP A 124 -1.49 -17.35 -1.75
CA ASP A 124 -2.63 -17.59 -2.65
C ASP A 124 -2.62 -16.58 -3.81
N PRO A 125 -2.61 -17.05 -5.07
CA PRO A 125 -2.59 -16.18 -6.23
C PRO A 125 -3.78 -15.20 -6.30
N ALA A 126 -4.97 -15.62 -5.86
CA ALA A 126 -6.14 -14.75 -5.85
C ALA A 126 -5.99 -13.61 -4.83
N THR A 127 -5.45 -13.91 -3.65
CA THR A 127 -5.13 -12.90 -2.62
C THR A 127 -4.07 -11.90 -3.11
N ASN A 128 -3.07 -12.36 -3.86
CA ASN A 128 -2.09 -11.48 -4.47
C ASN A 128 -2.76 -10.53 -5.48
N LEU A 129 -3.54 -11.03 -6.44
CA LEU A 129 -4.25 -10.18 -7.39
C LEU A 129 -5.17 -9.16 -6.69
N ALA A 130 -5.94 -9.61 -5.70
CA ALA A 130 -6.83 -8.74 -4.94
C ALA A 130 -6.07 -7.61 -4.22
N SER A 131 -4.84 -7.86 -3.77
CA SER A 131 -4.01 -6.82 -3.15
C SER A 131 -3.53 -5.75 -4.14
N TRP A 132 -3.26 -6.13 -5.39
CA TRP A 132 -2.94 -5.17 -6.46
C TRP A 132 -4.16 -4.33 -6.83
N VAL A 133 -5.33 -4.96 -6.92
CA VAL A 133 -6.62 -4.26 -7.11
C VAL A 133 -6.88 -3.27 -5.98
N THR A 134 -6.70 -3.71 -4.73
CA THR A 134 -6.86 -2.88 -3.53
C THR A 134 -5.95 -1.65 -3.60
N ALA A 135 -4.69 -1.82 -4.00
CA ALA A 135 -3.76 -0.70 -4.16
C ALA A 135 -4.28 0.34 -5.17
N ILE A 136 -4.80 -0.09 -6.32
CA ILE A 136 -5.35 0.79 -7.35
C ILE A 136 -6.63 1.48 -6.85
N ARG A 137 -7.54 0.72 -6.23
CA ARG A 137 -8.82 1.23 -5.72
C ARG A 137 -8.61 2.26 -4.61
N GLU A 138 -7.83 1.91 -3.58
CA GLU A 138 -7.57 2.79 -2.43
C GLU A 138 -6.83 4.07 -2.86
N LEU A 139 -5.93 3.98 -3.85
CA LEU A 139 -5.29 5.16 -4.40
C LEU A 139 -6.33 6.12 -5.02
N PHE A 140 -7.29 5.60 -5.77
CA PHE A 140 -8.38 6.40 -6.33
C PHE A 140 -9.29 6.96 -5.24
N GLU A 141 -9.74 6.13 -4.30
CA GLU A 141 -10.60 6.56 -3.19
C GLU A 141 -9.96 7.67 -2.37
N GLU A 142 -8.66 7.59 -2.08
CA GLU A 142 -7.98 8.55 -1.21
C GLU A 142 -7.30 9.73 -1.92
N THR A 143 -7.07 9.65 -3.24
CA THR A 143 -6.39 10.75 -3.96
C THR A 143 -7.07 11.21 -5.25
N GLY A 144 -8.06 10.48 -5.75
CA GLY A 144 -8.63 10.69 -7.08
C GLY A 144 -7.71 10.26 -8.23
N THR A 145 -6.49 9.79 -7.94
CA THR A 145 -5.53 9.35 -8.95
C THR A 145 -5.92 7.99 -9.53
N LEU A 146 -5.89 7.88 -10.85
CA LEU A 146 -6.17 6.64 -11.58
C LEU A 146 -4.93 6.12 -12.31
N LEU A 147 -4.63 4.83 -12.11
CA LEU A 147 -3.57 4.11 -12.83
C LEU A 147 -4.18 3.34 -14.00
N VAL A 148 -4.61 4.06 -15.04
CA VAL A 148 -5.40 3.51 -16.15
C VAL A 148 -4.92 4.04 -17.50
N GLU A 149 -5.18 3.25 -18.54
CA GLU A 149 -5.31 3.72 -19.92
C GLU A 149 -6.76 4.11 -20.21
N GLY A 150 -6.94 5.11 -21.07
CA GLY A 150 -8.25 5.61 -21.47
C GLY A 150 -8.38 7.12 -21.25
N ASN A 151 -9.50 7.69 -21.70
CA ASN A 151 -9.77 9.11 -21.50
C ASN A 151 -10.43 9.30 -20.13
N LEU A 152 -9.77 10.03 -19.24
CA LEU A 152 -10.33 10.33 -17.93
C LEU A 152 -11.58 11.21 -18.07
N PRO A 153 -12.61 11.00 -17.22
CA PRO A 153 -13.70 11.94 -17.08
C PRO A 153 -13.19 13.34 -16.68
N ASP A 154 -14.04 14.35 -16.87
CA ASP A 154 -13.77 15.68 -16.31
C ASP A 154 -13.53 15.59 -14.78
N PRO A 155 -12.63 16.40 -14.20
CA PRO A 155 -12.33 16.37 -12.77
C PRO A 155 -13.56 16.51 -11.85
N MET A 156 -14.56 17.29 -12.23
CA MET A 156 -15.79 17.45 -11.43
C MET A 156 -16.60 16.15 -11.40
N LEU A 157 -16.86 15.56 -12.57
CA LEU A 157 -17.53 14.27 -12.68
C LEU A 157 -16.74 13.16 -11.98
N LEU A 158 -15.41 13.15 -12.11
CA LEU A 158 -14.56 12.17 -11.45
C LEU A 158 -14.68 12.25 -9.92
N ARG A 159 -14.76 13.46 -9.37
CA ARG A 159 -14.98 13.68 -7.93
C ARG A 159 -16.35 13.19 -7.46
N GLU A 160 -17.40 13.38 -8.25
CA GLU A 160 -18.74 12.84 -7.97
C GLU A 160 -18.75 11.30 -7.99
N ILE A 161 -18.15 10.70 -9.02
CA ILE A 161 -18.00 9.24 -9.14
C ILE A 161 -17.21 8.69 -7.95
N ARG A 162 -16.11 9.35 -7.57
CA ARG A 162 -15.29 8.97 -6.41
C ARG A 162 -16.12 8.93 -5.13
N GLN A 163 -16.95 9.94 -4.87
CA GLN A 163 -17.85 9.93 -3.70
C GLN A 163 -18.80 8.72 -3.70
N LYS A 164 -19.32 8.33 -4.87
CA LYS A 164 -20.20 7.16 -5.03
C LYS A 164 -19.47 5.83 -4.83
N VAL A 165 -18.22 5.74 -5.27
CA VAL A 165 -17.37 4.57 -5.01
C VAL A 165 -17.10 4.44 -3.52
N MET A 166 -16.68 5.54 -2.87
CA MET A 166 -16.36 5.55 -1.44
C MET A 166 -17.59 5.30 -0.55
N SER A 167 -18.79 5.71 -0.97
CA SER A 167 -20.04 5.42 -0.25
C SER A 167 -20.55 3.99 -0.50
N GLY A 168 -19.97 3.27 -1.47
CA GLY A 168 -20.43 1.96 -1.92
C GLY A 168 -21.69 2.00 -2.79
N GLU A 169 -22.11 3.17 -3.28
CA GLU A 169 -23.24 3.32 -4.21
C GLU A 169 -22.94 2.64 -5.56
N ILE A 170 -21.69 2.74 -6.04
CA ILE A 170 -21.21 2.04 -7.22
C ILE A 170 -19.90 1.30 -6.89
N ARG A 171 -19.62 0.20 -7.57
CA ARG A 171 -18.32 -0.49 -7.41
C ARG A 171 -17.27 0.17 -8.28
N PHE A 172 -16.03 0.20 -7.81
CA PHE A 172 -14.92 0.77 -8.54
C PHE A 172 -14.73 0.11 -9.92
N GLY A 173 -14.78 -1.22 -9.99
CA GLY A 173 -14.67 -1.96 -11.25
C GLY A 173 -15.85 -1.74 -12.22
N ASP A 174 -17.05 -1.40 -11.73
CA ASP A 174 -18.19 -1.04 -12.60
C ASP A 174 -17.95 0.34 -13.23
N PHE A 175 -17.44 1.31 -12.44
CA PHE A 175 -17.05 2.63 -12.93
C PHE A 175 -16.01 2.54 -14.05
N LEU A 176 -14.93 1.76 -13.85
CA LEU A 176 -13.87 1.60 -14.85
C LEU A 176 -14.42 1.05 -16.17
N GLU A 177 -15.26 0.02 -16.09
CA GLU A 177 -15.90 -0.62 -17.25
C GLU A 177 -16.80 0.35 -18.02
N GLU A 178 -17.67 1.08 -17.31
CA GLU A 178 -18.61 2.04 -17.91
C GLU A 178 -17.91 3.18 -18.67
N HIS A 179 -16.74 3.60 -18.19
CA HIS A 179 -15.96 4.68 -18.79
C HIS A 179 -14.87 4.19 -19.75
N GLY A 180 -14.79 2.88 -20.02
CA GLY A 180 -13.77 2.30 -20.89
C GLY A 180 -12.34 2.51 -20.37
N LEU A 181 -12.16 2.60 -19.06
CA LEU A 181 -10.88 2.79 -18.40
C LEU A 181 -10.25 1.44 -18.10
N ARG A 182 -9.05 1.20 -18.62
CA ARG A 182 -8.32 -0.05 -18.43
C ARG A 182 -7.23 0.14 -17.37
N PRO A 183 -7.34 -0.47 -16.17
CA PRO A 183 -6.28 -0.39 -15.18
C PRO A 183 -4.97 -0.98 -15.68
N VAL A 184 -3.84 -0.35 -15.31
CA VAL A 184 -2.47 -0.70 -15.72
C VAL A 184 -1.66 -1.06 -14.47
N PRO A 185 -1.68 -2.34 -14.03
CA PRO A 185 -0.90 -2.80 -12.89
C PRO A 185 0.58 -2.48 -13.00
N GLU A 186 1.14 -2.42 -14.20
CA GLU A 186 2.53 -2.07 -14.46
C GLU A 186 2.89 -0.62 -14.07
N MET A 187 1.91 0.22 -13.71
CA MET A 187 2.16 1.52 -13.07
C MET A 187 2.42 1.40 -11.56
N LEU A 188 2.27 0.21 -10.98
CA LEU A 188 2.69 -0.11 -9.63
C LEU A 188 4.05 -0.84 -9.64
N ARG A 189 4.78 -0.68 -8.54
CA ARG A 189 5.93 -1.52 -8.18
C ARG A 189 5.72 -2.09 -6.79
N TYR A 190 5.65 -3.41 -6.66
CA TYR A 190 5.55 -4.06 -5.36
C TYR A 190 6.83 -3.84 -4.55
N MET A 191 6.75 -3.31 -3.32
CA MET A 191 7.90 -3.00 -2.48
C MET A 191 8.20 -4.09 -1.43
N GLY A 192 7.18 -4.84 -1.02
CA GLY A 192 7.24 -5.80 0.07
C GLY A 192 6.02 -5.67 0.98
N ARG A 193 6.05 -6.32 2.14
CA ARG A 193 4.90 -6.40 3.05
C ARG A 193 5.27 -6.40 4.52
N LEU A 194 4.34 -5.97 5.36
CA LEU A 194 4.45 -6.02 6.82
C LEU A 194 3.26 -6.75 7.43
N LEU A 195 3.57 -7.78 8.22
CA LEU A 195 2.61 -8.40 9.11
C LEU A 195 2.61 -7.70 10.48
N THR A 196 1.41 -7.31 10.91
CA THR A 196 1.22 -6.76 12.26
C THR A 196 1.43 -7.86 13.31
N PRO A 197 2.15 -7.56 14.42
CA PRO A 197 2.39 -8.51 15.51
C PRO A 197 1.19 -9.33 15.96
N SER A 198 1.45 -10.59 16.28
CA SER A 198 0.54 -11.51 16.97
C SER A 198 0.03 -10.97 18.31
N THR A 199 0.80 -10.09 18.96
CA THR A 199 0.42 -9.41 20.21
C THR A 199 -0.61 -8.30 20.02
N GLU A 200 -0.81 -7.80 18.80
CA GLU A 200 -1.78 -6.76 18.49
C GLU A 200 -3.18 -7.33 18.27
N LYS A 201 -4.21 -6.62 18.78
CA LYS A 201 -5.60 -7.03 18.64
C LYS A 201 -6.14 -6.88 17.22
N ARG A 202 -5.57 -5.96 16.44
CA ARG A 202 -5.93 -5.71 15.05
C ARG A 202 -4.70 -6.00 14.22
N ARG A 203 -4.78 -7.02 13.37
CA ARG A 203 -3.66 -7.48 12.59
C ARG A 203 -3.91 -7.29 11.11
N PHE A 204 -2.97 -6.65 10.44
CA PHE A 204 -2.95 -6.47 9.01
C PHE A 204 -1.71 -7.12 8.42
N ASP A 205 -1.90 -7.76 7.28
CA ASP A 205 -0.85 -8.14 6.35
C ASP A 205 -0.85 -7.13 5.21
N THR A 206 -0.01 -6.09 5.36
CA THR A 206 -0.04 -4.93 4.46
C THR A 206 1.02 -5.06 3.39
N ARG A 207 0.60 -5.12 2.14
CA ARG A 207 1.48 -5.04 0.95
C ARG A 207 1.69 -3.59 0.55
N PHE A 208 2.95 -3.21 0.33
CA PHE A 208 3.34 -1.86 -0.04
C PHE A 208 3.65 -1.80 -1.53
N PHE A 209 3.19 -0.75 -2.18
CA PHE A 209 3.39 -0.48 -3.59
C PHE A 209 3.94 0.94 -3.78
N LEU A 210 4.74 1.14 -4.82
CA LEU A 210 5.18 2.44 -5.29
C LEU A 210 4.43 2.78 -6.59
N ALA A 211 3.96 4.03 -6.70
CA ALA A 211 3.33 4.54 -7.92
C ALA A 211 3.88 5.94 -8.23
N ARG A 212 4.14 6.24 -9.50
CA ARG A 212 4.38 7.63 -9.94
C ARG A 212 3.04 8.31 -10.17
N LEU A 213 2.92 9.59 -9.78
CA LEU A 213 1.78 10.42 -10.19
C LEU A 213 1.71 10.43 -11.73
N PRO A 214 0.62 9.95 -12.35
CA PRO A 214 0.48 9.97 -13.80
C PRO A 214 0.52 11.40 -14.34
N GLU A 215 1.14 11.58 -15.51
CA GLU A 215 1.22 12.89 -16.15
C GLU A 215 -0.19 13.45 -16.43
N GLY A 216 -0.38 14.74 -16.14
CA GLY A 216 -1.66 15.43 -16.32
C GLY A 216 -2.70 15.18 -15.24
N GLN A 217 -2.43 14.31 -14.26
CA GLN A 217 -3.27 14.16 -13.07
C GLN A 217 -2.72 14.98 -11.90
N GLU A 218 -3.63 15.48 -11.08
CA GLU A 218 -3.32 16.12 -9.80
C GLU A 218 -4.09 15.39 -8.71
N VAL A 219 -3.54 15.38 -7.49
CA VAL A 219 -4.24 14.79 -6.36
C VAL A 219 -5.42 15.68 -5.98
N ASP A 220 -6.60 15.08 -5.98
CA ASP A 220 -7.82 15.69 -5.50
C ASP A 220 -7.91 15.49 -3.98
N ASN A 221 -7.63 16.57 -3.22
CA ASN A 221 -7.45 16.49 -1.78
C ASN A 221 -8.70 15.96 -1.04
N MET A 222 -8.46 15.30 0.09
CA MET A 222 -9.49 14.62 0.88
C MET A 222 -10.28 15.56 1.78
N GLN A 223 -9.84 16.82 1.92
CA GLN A 223 -10.50 17.79 2.78
C GLN A 223 -11.95 18.00 2.35
N GLY A 224 -12.87 17.57 3.22
CA GLY A 224 -14.32 17.72 3.03
C GLY A 224 -15.03 16.54 2.34
N LEU A 225 -14.34 15.47 1.95
CA LEU A 225 -14.96 14.29 1.33
C LEU A 225 -15.47 13.27 2.34
N THR A 226 -14.60 12.74 3.20
CA THR A 226 -14.97 11.64 4.12
C THR A 226 -14.72 11.92 5.59
N GLY A 227 -13.98 12.99 5.91
CA GLY A 227 -13.56 13.29 7.29
C GLY A 227 -12.58 12.27 7.88
N GLU A 228 -12.05 11.35 7.05
CA GLU A 228 -11.08 10.33 7.44
C GLU A 228 -9.63 10.83 7.38
N ALA A 229 -9.36 11.84 6.56
CA ALA A 229 -8.14 12.62 6.57
C ALA A 229 -8.45 14.07 6.93
N VAL A 230 -7.60 14.69 7.75
CA VAL A 230 -7.75 16.09 8.20
C VAL A 230 -6.70 17.02 7.58
N GLU A 231 -5.66 16.44 6.98
CA GLU A 231 -4.54 17.14 6.38
C GLU A 231 -3.87 16.20 5.38
N ASP A 232 -3.35 16.73 4.29
CA ASP A 232 -2.64 15.99 3.28
C ASP A 232 -1.62 16.88 2.56
N GLY A 233 -0.71 16.27 1.82
CA GLY A 233 0.24 17.00 1.01
C GLY A 233 1.39 16.18 0.48
N TRP A 234 2.26 16.86 -0.26
CA TRP A 234 3.47 16.32 -0.83
C TRP A 234 4.67 16.74 0.01
N PHE A 235 5.42 15.75 0.50
CA PHE A 235 6.58 15.98 1.38
C PHE A 235 7.79 15.23 0.87
N ARG A 236 8.99 15.76 1.13
CA ARG A 236 10.20 14.94 0.94
C ARG A 236 10.22 13.83 2.00
N PRO A 237 10.62 12.59 1.68
CA PRO A 237 10.65 11.51 2.67
C PRO A 237 11.42 11.86 3.94
N GLN A 238 12.53 12.58 3.79
CA GLN A 238 13.38 13.02 4.91
C GLN A 238 12.67 14.03 5.82
N GLU A 239 11.79 14.88 5.28
CA GLU A 239 11.03 15.86 6.07
C GLU A 239 10.12 15.15 7.09
N ILE A 240 9.39 14.13 6.64
CA ILE A 240 8.53 13.31 7.50
C ILE A 240 9.37 12.53 8.52
N LEU A 241 10.51 11.96 8.10
CA LEU A 241 11.37 11.15 8.97
C LEU A 241 12.07 11.96 10.07
N GLU A 242 12.54 13.16 9.73
CA GLU A 242 13.21 14.07 10.66
C GLU A 242 12.23 14.64 11.67
N ASN A 243 11.00 14.96 11.24
CA ASN A 243 9.91 15.44 12.08
C ASN A 243 10.34 16.53 13.09
N ARG A 244 11.12 17.52 12.63
CA ARG A 244 11.79 18.50 13.51
C ARG A 244 10.83 19.25 14.43
N ASP A 245 9.63 19.53 13.92
CA ASP A 245 8.60 20.31 14.62
C ASP A 245 7.51 19.43 15.27
N GLY A 246 7.68 18.10 15.25
CA GLY A 246 6.69 17.17 15.82
C GLY A 246 5.39 17.01 15.02
N ARG A 247 5.28 17.62 13.84
CA ARG A 247 4.09 17.61 12.95
C ARG A 247 3.70 16.23 12.43
N PHE A 248 4.65 15.30 12.33
CA PHE A 248 4.51 14.00 11.68
C PHE A 248 4.54 12.82 12.66
N PRO A 249 3.52 12.63 13.53
CA PRO A 249 3.36 11.37 14.21
C PRO A 249 3.13 10.28 13.16
N ILE A 250 4.01 9.29 13.07
CA ILE A 250 3.94 8.17 12.13
C ILE A 250 4.05 6.84 12.88
N ILE A 251 3.44 5.80 12.33
CA ILE A 251 3.51 4.44 12.87
C ILE A 251 4.68 3.66 12.26
N PRO A 252 5.12 2.54 12.89
CA PRO A 252 6.27 1.77 12.41
C PRO A 252 6.19 1.37 10.93
N PRO A 253 5.04 0.91 10.38
CA PRO A 253 4.94 0.59 8.95
C PRO A 253 5.21 1.79 8.02
N THR A 254 4.66 2.95 8.36
CA THR A 254 4.90 4.19 7.60
C THR A 254 6.35 4.63 7.67
N ARG A 255 6.94 4.63 8.89
CA ARG A 255 8.37 4.95 9.08
C ARG A 255 9.25 4.02 8.25
N TYR A 256 8.95 2.73 8.29
CA TYR A 256 9.71 1.73 7.56
C TYR A 256 9.74 2.05 6.05
N ALA A 257 8.55 2.24 5.46
CA ALA A 257 8.44 2.48 4.02
C ALA A 257 9.11 3.81 3.61
N LEU A 258 9.07 4.82 4.49
CA LEU A 258 9.81 6.07 4.32
C LEU A 258 11.33 5.88 4.33
N GLU A 259 11.87 5.12 5.30
CA GLU A 259 13.33 4.87 5.40
C GLU A 259 13.84 4.14 4.14
N ILE A 260 13.04 3.24 3.55
CA ILE A 260 13.38 2.60 2.27
C ILE A 260 13.51 3.63 1.15
N ILE A 261 12.47 4.44 0.92
CA ILE A 261 12.49 5.36 -0.23
C ILE A 261 13.50 6.48 -0.01
N ALA A 262 13.72 6.92 1.23
CA ALA A 262 14.69 7.94 1.58
C ALA A 262 16.15 7.56 1.29
N ALA A 263 16.43 6.28 1.05
CA ALA A 263 17.76 5.79 0.65
C ALA A 263 18.14 6.15 -0.80
N TYR A 264 17.17 6.58 -1.62
CA TYR A 264 17.38 6.94 -3.02
C TYR A 264 17.39 8.47 -3.18
N ARG A 265 18.23 8.98 -4.10
CA ARG A 265 18.36 10.44 -4.28
C ARG A 265 17.39 10.98 -5.31
N THR A 266 17.11 10.20 -6.34
CA THR A 266 16.24 10.61 -7.46
C THR A 266 15.05 9.68 -7.62
N LEU A 267 13.99 10.18 -8.28
CA LEU A 267 12.81 9.38 -8.59
C LEU A 267 13.12 8.22 -9.55
N ASP A 268 14.08 8.40 -10.45
CA ASP A 268 14.50 7.36 -11.40
C ASP A 268 15.29 6.26 -10.70
N GLU A 269 16.23 6.60 -9.82
CA GLU A 269 16.94 5.62 -8.98
C GLU A 269 15.96 4.79 -8.16
N LEU A 270 14.98 5.44 -7.51
CA LEU A 270 13.94 4.75 -6.75
C LEU A 270 13.10 3.85 -7.66
N TRP A 271 12.68 4.32 -8.82
CA TRP A 271 11.82 3.56 -9.70
C TRP A 271 12.50 2.31 -10.27
N GLU A 272 13.74 2.46 -10.75
CA GLU A 272 14.53 1.37 -11.30
C GLU A 272 14.86 0.32 -10.24
N ALA A 273 15.17 0.75 -9.00
CA ALA A 273 15.39 -0.17 -7.89
C ALA A 273 14.16 -1.01 -7.55
N PHE A 274 12.97 -0.58 -7.99
CA PHE A 274 11.72 -1.31 -7.81
C PHE A 274 11.15 -1.92 -9.07
N CYS A 275 11.80 -1.79 -10.22
CA CYS A 275 11.36 -2.41 -11.47
C CYS A 275 11.39 -3.95 -11.39
N PRO A 276 10.34 -4.67 -11.83
CA PRO A 276 10.39 -6.12 -11.93
C PRO A 276 11.51 -6.51 -12.90
N SER A 277 12.38 -7.45 -12.51
CA SER A 277 13.37 -7.98 -13.45
C SER A 277 12.66 -8.70 -14.59
N THR A 278 12.94 -8.32 -15.83
CA THR A 278 12.41 -8.96 -17.05
C THR A 278 12.95 -10.37 -17.30
N THR A 279 13.63 -10.98 -16.33
CA THR A 279 14.13 -12.34 -16.46
C THR A 279 12.95 -13.31 -16.36
N SER A 280 12.43 -13.70 -17.52
CA SER A 280 11.58 -14.86 -17.68
C SER A 280 12.22 -16.03 -16.92
N LEU A 281 11.50 -16.53 -15.90
CA LEU A 281 11.78 -17.85 -15.32
C LEU A 281 11.39 -18.95 -16.32
#